data_AF-A0A843SIM7-F1
#
_entry.id   AF-A0A843SIM7-F1
#
_cell.length_a   1.000
_cell.length_b   1.000
_cell.length_c   1.000
_cell.angle_alpha   90.00
_cell.angle_beta   90.00
_cell.angle_gamma   90.00
#
_symmetry.space_group_name_H-M   'P 1'
#
loop_
_entity.id
_entity.type
_entity.pdbx_description
1 polymer ?
#
loop_
_entity_poly.entity_id
_entity_poly.type
_entity_poly.pdbx_seq_one_letter_code
_entity_poly.pdbx_strand_id
1 'polypeptide(L)' 'MATVVDCPTCSAKVEWKEENKYRPFCSERCKQIDLGAWAEEKYTIPAAPPVDPNDEE' A
#
# COMPACT_ATOMS: atom_id res chain seq x y z
N MET A 1 -21.20 12.04 -4.29
CA MET A 1 -19.93 12.40 -3.61
C MET A 1 -18.87 11.41 -4.07
N ALA A 2 -17.66 11.88 -4.38
CA ALA A 2 -16.56 10.99 -4.72
C ALA A 2 -15.98 10.38 -3.42
N THR A 3 -15.60 9.10 -3.44
CA THR A 3 -14.90 8.49 -2.32
C THR A 3 -13.54 9.15 -2.16
N VAL A 4 -13.10 9.35 -0.91
CA VAL A 4 -11.78 9.94 -0.60
C VAL A 4 -10.93 8.89 0.08
N VAL A 5 -9.73 8.66 -0.44
CA VAL A 5 -8.76 7.69 0.10
C VAL A 5 -7.47 8.39 0.46
N ASP A 6 -6.64 7.76 1.28
CA ASP A 6 -5.29 8.26 1.58
C ASP A 6 -4.28 7.72 0.58
N CYS A 7 -3.43 8.61 0.05
CA CYS A 7 -2.30 8.22 -0.77
C CYS A 7 -1.38 7.30 0.05
N PRO A 8 -1.11 6.06 -0.37
CA PRO A 8 -0.35 5.11 0.44
C PRO A 8 1.12 5.52 0.64
N THR A 9 1.65 6.41 -0.23
CA THR A 9 3.04 6.88 -0.14
C THR A 9 3.22 8.05 0.83
N CYS A 10 2.27 8.98 0.89
CA CYS A 10 2.43 10.26 1.60
C CYS A 10 1.23 10.69 2.46
N SER A 11 0.18 9.86 2.51
CA SER A 11 -1.06 10.09 3.27
C SER A 11 -1.88 11.33 2.88
N ALA A 12 -1.60 11.94 1.72
CA ALA A 12 -2.44 13.00 1.19
C ALA A 12 -3.84 12.47 0.83
N LYS A 13 -4.90 13.25 1.09
CA LYS A 13 -6.28 12.90 0.72
C LYS A 13 -6.45 12.96 -0.80
N VAL A 14 -6.94 11.89 -1.39
CA VAL A 14 -7.16 11.72 -2.84
C VAL A 14 -8.61 11.42 -3.11
N GLU A 15 -9.26 12.28 -3.89
CA GLU A 15 -10.61 12.00 -4.40
C GLU A 15 -10.57 10.96 -5.52
N TRP A 16 -11.46 9.98 -5.47
CA TRP A 16 -11.56 8.90 -6.45
C TRP A 16 -12.29 9.35 -7.72
N LYS A 17 -11.65 10.21 -8.53
CA LYS A 17 -12.19 10.75 -9.79
C LYS A 17 -11.29 10.49 -11.00
N GLU A 18 -11.88 10.33 -12.19
CA GLU A 18 -11.17 9.91 -13.42
C GLU A 18 -10.08 10.87 -13.88
N GLU A 19 -10.20 12.14 -13.53
CA GLU A 19 -9.21 13.18 -13.78
C GLU A 19 -7.87 12.88 -13.08
N ASN A 20 -7.90 12.22 -11.91
CA ASN A 20 -6.69 11.70 -11.30
C ASN A 20 -6.33 10.33 -11.91
N LYS A 21 -5.42 10.37 -12.89
CA LYS A 21 -4.88 9.19 -13.58
C LYS A 21 -3.99 8.31 -12.69
N TYR A 22 -3.59 8.79 -11.52
CA TYR A 22 -2.65 8.12 -10.63
C TYR A 22 -3.29 7.52 -9.39
N ARG A 23 -4.63 7.51 -9.28
CA ARG A 23 -5.34 6.88 -8.15
C ARG A 23 -4.81 5.45 -7.90
N PRO A 24 -4.58 5.03 -6.64
CA PRO A 24 -4.90 5.74 -5.38
C PRO A 24 -3.87 6.81 -4.96
N PHE A 25 -2.82 7.04 -5.73
CA PHE A 25 -1.77 8.01 -5.42
C PHE A 25 -2.19 9.45 -5.74
N CYS A 26 -1.61 10.41 -5.02
CA CYS A 26 -1.86 11.84 -5.27
C CYS A 26 -1.11 12.39 -6.50
N SER A 27 -0.09 11.68 -6.98
CA SER A 27 0.76 12.09 -8.11
C SER A 27 1.52 10.90 -8.70
N GLU A 28 2.06 11.10 -9.90
CA GLU A 28 2.96 10.15 -10.55
C GLU A 28 4.20 9.83 -9.69
N ARG A 29 4.77 10.83 -9.03
CA ARG A 29 5.93 10.66 -8.15
C ARG A 29 5.64 9.64 -7.05
N CYS A 30 4.48 9.73 -6.39
CA CYS A 30 4.11 8.81 -5.33
C CYS A 30 3.93 7.37 -5.87
N LYS A 31 3.31 7.22 -7.04
CA LYS A 31 3.21 5.92 -7.73
C LYS A 31 4.60 5.32 -8.00
N GLN A 32 5.56 6.11 -8.45
CA GLN A 32 6.92 5.61 -8.74
C GLN A 32 7.70 5.25 -7.47
N ILE A 33 7.52 6.00 -6.38
CA ILE A 33 8.15 5.66 -5.08
C ILE A 33 7.63 4.32 -4.57
N ASP A 34 6.32 4.11 -4.62
CA ASP A 34 5.69 2.84 -4.22
C ASP A 34 6.22 1.68 -5.06
N LEU A 35 6.25 1.85 -6.38
CA LEU A 35 6.85 0.87 -7.29
C LEU A 35 8.32 0.56 -6.96
N GLY A 36 9.11 1.59 -6.61
CA GLY A 36 10.49 1.42 -6.15
C GLY A 36 10.58 0.62 -4.86
N ALA A 37 9.71 0.90 -3.88
CA ALA A 37 9.68 0.16 -2.63
C ALA A 37 9.30 -1.32 -2.81
N TRP A 38 8.43 -1.63 -3.79
CA TRP A 38 8.18 -3.01 -4.23
C TRP A 38 9.41 -3.66 -4.83
N ALA A 39 10.08 -2.98 -5.76
CA ALA A 39 11.28 -3.49 -6.41
C ALA A 39 12.46 -3.71 -5.45
N GLU A 40 12.53 -2.91 -4.38
CA GLU A 40 13.53 -3.01 -3.31
C GLU A 40 13.11 -3.97 -2.19
N GLU A 41 12.02 -4.72 -2.34
CA GLU A 41 11.50 -5.69 -1.34
C GLU A 41 11.24 -5.06 0.05
N LYS A 42 10.91 -3.77 0.11
CA LYS A 42 10.62 -3.05 1.37
C LYS A 42 9.30 -3.47 1.99
N TYR A 43 8.36 -3.96 1.18
CA TYR A 43 7.09 -4.49 1.66
C TYR A 43 7.24 -5.98 1.98
N THR A 44 7.22 -6.30 3.27
CA THR A 44 7.27 -7.67 3.77
C THR A 44 6.10 -7.93 4.69
N ILE A 45 5.58 -9.17 4.66
CA ILE A 45 4.57 -9.63 5.62
C ILE A 45 5.32 -10.50 6.63
N PRO A 46 5.34 -10.14 7.92
CA PRO A 46 6.00 -10.95 8.92
C PRO A 46 5.32 -12.32 9.00
N ALA A 47 6.12 -13.38 9.02
CA ALA A 47 5.60 -14.73 9.26
C ALA A 47 5.08 -14.82 10.69
N ALA A 48 3.93 -15.47 10.87
CA ALA A 48 3.53 -15.94 12.19
C ALA A 48 4.61 -16.92 12.70
N PRO A 49 4.85 -16.97 14.03
CA PRO A 49 5.72 -18.00 14.57
C PRO A 49 5.22 -19.37 14.11
N PRO A 50 6.13 -20.31 13.81
CA PRO A 50 5.73 -21.66 13.44
C PRO A 50 4.85 -22.22 14.56
N VAL A 51 3.65 -22.65 14.21
CA VAL A 51 2.82 -23.47 15.11
C VAL A 51 3.52 -24.81 15.25
N ASP A 52 3.95 -25.16 16.47
CA ASP A 52 4.52 -26.47 16.72
C ASP A 52 3.40 -27.50 16.51
N PRO A 53 3.55 -28.50 15.63
CA PRO A 53 2.55 -29.53 15.46
C PRO A 53 2.35 -30.41 16.71
N ASN A 54 3.19 -30.26 17.75
CA ASN A 54 3.05 -30.89 19.06
C ASN A 54 2.58 -29.92 20.16
N ASP A 55 2.25 -28.66 19.83
CA ASP A 55 1.50 -27.79 20.75
C ASP A 55 0.04 -28.29 20.76
N GLU A 56 -0.22 -29.30 21.59
CA GLU A 56 -1.58 -29.77 21.93
C GLU A 56 -2.22 -28.75 22.89
N GLU A 57 -3.00 -27.79 22.37
CA GLU A 57 -4.08 -27.13 23.12
C GLU A 57 -5.45 -27.63 22.64
#